data_AF-A0A326QK94-F1
#
_entry.id   AF-A0A326QK94-F1
#
_cell.length_a   1.000
_cell.length_b   1.000
_cell.length_c   1.000
_cell.angle_alpha   90.00
_cell.angle_beta   90.00
_cell.angle_gamma   90.00
#
_symmetry.space_group_name_H-M   'P 1'
#
loop_
_entity.id
_entity.type
_entity.pdbx_description
1 polymer ?
#
loop_
_entity_poly.entity_id
_entity_poly.type
_entity_poly.pdbx_seq_one_letter_code
_entity_poly.pdbx_strand_id
1 'polypeptide(L)'
;MVGDQAALLNDLQQASAKLLPEADALLARYCALPAAEGADPLGKLWQAAELAQRRGRLTVAMGLLRTIDALSVAEQLTPLRRRALERAERLAYLQADLEAAGQLRERLRQLLAASNHPDDHAQVKSEPLRQWRLELAADQQALRALRALEQQDHDPATAVRQLAALVQRHPQATAVAFVLQQRLRHVLMEEAAPPLPATAGRIPAKLWLLRRYPGSNAELEALEGHWRQQLPDWELAWLDHNAVEEAAQVEVPPLVRAACHGVNDPAVRGDLLRLAMLWLHGGVAPEWNTRPLQPLTPLLDGAELLLCQDDDLGISLELVAAAPQHPWVGAALEQACLQALDGQAYSRWDLTGACLLSGVFARWAAPTLAQGALPAGLQLVPLPSLRRQLALGVALPRPVGLPEEEPVTQLFHHRRRRQARRWLEQGEAAPEERQAC
;
A
#
# COMPACT_ATOMS: atom_id res chain seq x y z
N MET A 1 -37.99 -20.49 -2.38
CA MET A 1 -37.01 -19.63 -3.09
C MET A 1 -35.83 -20.46 -3.57
N VAL A 2 -36.02 -21.35 -4.56
CA VAL A 2 -34.94 -22.17 -5.16
C VAL A 2 -34.86 -21.96 -6.68
N GLY A 3 -35.91 -21.36 -7.29
CA GLY A 3 -35.98 -21.13 -8.74
C GLY A 3 -35.08 -20.00 -9.28
N ASP A 4 -34.55 -19.13 -8.42
CA ASP A 4 -33.80 -17.94 -8.86
C ASP A 4 -32.29 -18.19 -9.02
N GLN A 5 -31.74 -19.22 -8.37
CA GLN A 5 -30.32 -19.54 -8.47
C GLN A 5 -29.91 -20.05 -9.86
N ALA A 6 -30.79 -20.78 -10.54
CA ALA A 6 -30.51 -21.30 -11.88
C ALA A 6 -30.51 -20.19 -12.94
N ALA A 7 -31.41 -19.21 -12.82
CA ALA A 7 -31.43 -18.02 -13.67
C ALA A 7 -30.18 -17.16 -13.42
N LEU A 8 -29.82 -16.95 -12.16
CA LEU A 8 -28.62 -16.23 -11.74
C LEU A 8 -27.32 -16.88 -12.26
N LEU A 9 -27.27 -18.21 -12.21
CA LEU A 9 -26.14 -18.98 -12.72
C LEU A 9 -26.05 -18.87 -14.25
N ASN A 10 -27.19 -18.86 -14.93
CA ASN A 10 -27.26 -18.69 -16.38
C ASN A 10 -26.86 -17.25 -16.80
N ASP A 11 -27.25 -16.23 -16.03
CA ASP A 11 -26.83 -14.84 -16.25
C ASP A 11 -25.34 -14.64 -15.97
N LEU A 12 -24.81 -15.30 -14.94
CA LEU A 12 -23.38 -15.36 -14.66
C LEU A 12 -22.62 -16.06 -15.77
N GLN A 13 -23.14 -17.18 -16.28
CA GLN A 13 -22.56 -17.90 -17.41
C GLN A 13 -22.61 -17.08 -18.71
N GLN A 14 -23.68 -16.32 -18.94
CA GLN A 14 -23.79 -15.43 -20.11
C GLN A 14 -22.91 -14.17 -19.99
N ALA A 15 -22.76 -13.60 -18.79
CA ALA A 15 -21.85 -12.50 -18.51
C ALA A 15 -20.38 -12.95 -18.59
N SER A 16 -20.09 -14.17 -18.12
CA SER A 16 -18.78 -14.81 -18.16
C SER A 16 -18.39 -15.25 -19.58
N ALA A 17 -19.34 -15.72 -20.39
CA ALA A 17 -19.11 -16.06 -21.81
C ALA A 17 -18.66 -14.87 -22.68
N LYS A 18 -18.81 -13.63 -22.20
CA LYS A 18 -18.26 -12.42 -22.84
C LYS A 18 -16.87 -12.01 -22.31
N LEU A 19 -16.40 -12.62 -21.22
CA LEU A 19 -15.16 -12.31 -20.51
C LEU A 19 -14.24 -13.54 -20.53
N LEU A 20 -13.34 -13.63 -21.52
CA LEU A 20 -12.20 -14.55 -21.66
C LEU A 20 -12.41 -16.02 -21.18
N PRO A 21 -12.22 -17.05 -22.05
CA PRO A 21 -12.34 -18.47 -21.71
C PRO A 21 -11.58 -18.97 -20.46
N GLU A 22 -10.55 -18.24 -20.04
CA GLU A 22 -9.80 -18.53 -18.82
C GLU A 22 -10.48 -18.07 -17.52
N ALA A 23 -11.32 -17.03 -17.59
CA ALA A 23 -12.18 -16.64 -16.47
C ALA A 23 -13.27 -17.69 -16.29
N ASP A 24 -13.84 -18.20 -17.39
CA ASP A 24 -14.79 -19.31 -17.38
C ASP A 24 -14.19 -20.56 -16.72
N ALA A 25 -12.94 -20.94 -17.02
CA ALA A 25 -12.32 -22.09 -16.38
C ALA A 25 -12.05 -21.88 -14.87
N LEU A 26 -11.74 -20.66 -14.46
CA LEU A 26 -11.50 -20.29 -13.06
C LEU A 26 -12.80 -20.22 -12.26
N LEU A 27 -13.81 -19.55 -12.81
CA LEU A 27 -15.17 -19.52 -12.29
C LEU A 27 -15.76 -20.93 -12.26
N ALA A 28 -15.64 -21.72 -13.33
CA ALA A 28 -16.13 -23.10 -13.37
C ALA A 28 -15.44 -23.98 -12.32
N ARG A 29 -14.12 -23.86 -12.13
CA ARG A 29 -13.41 -24.58 -11.06
C ARG A 29 -13.85 -24.13 -9.66
N TYR A 30 -14.08 -22.83 -9.45
CA TYR A 30 -14.48 -22.30 -8.15
C TYR A 30 -15.96 -22.57 -7.83
N CYS A 31 -16.83 -22.55 -8.84
CA CYS A 31 -18.23 -22.95 -8.77
C CYS A 31 -18.39 -24.48 -8.65
N ALA A 32 -17.44 -25.26 -9.18
CA ALA A 32 -17.39 -26.72 -9.01
C ALA A 32 -16.79 -27.17 -7.67
N LEU A 33 -16.23 -26.27 -6.86
CA LEU A 33 -15.94 -26.59 -5.47
C LEU A 33 -17.29 -26.88 -4.80
N PRO A 34 -17.48 -28.09 -4.22
CA PRO A 34 -18.74 -28.43 -3.57
C PRO A 34 -19.07 -27.31 -2.59
N ALA A 35 -20.32 -26.86 -2.60
CA ALA A 35 -20.82 -26.04 -1.51
C ALA A 35 -20.56 -26.86 -0.24
N ALA A 36 -19.50 -26.51 0.51
CA ALA A 36 -19.50 -26.81 1.92
C ALA A 36 -20.84 -26.25 2.41
N GLU A 37 -21.70 -27.12 2.93
CA GLU A 37 -23.05 -26.76 3.36
C GLU A 37 -22.97 -25.48 4.20
N GLY A 38 -23.58 -24.39 3.72
CA GLY A 38 -23.59 -23.08 4.39
C GLY A 38 -22.62 -22.01 3.89
N ALA A 39 -21.82 -22.24 2.85
CA ALA A 39 -20.95 -21.17 2.31
C ALA A 39 -21.75 -20.09 1.54
N ASP A 40 -21.66 -18.84 2.00
CA ASP A 40 -22.24 -17.65 1.35
C ASP A 40 -21.73 -17.47 -0.10
N PRO A 41 -22.60 -17.53 -1.13
CA PRO A 41 -22.22 -17.33 -2.53
C PRO A 41 -21.49 -16.00 -2.79
N LEU A 42 -21.85 -14.93 -2.10
CA LEU A 42 -21.22 -13.62 -2.30
C LEU A 42 -19.79 -13.60 -1.73
N GLY A 43 -19.58 -14.24 -0.57
CA GLY A 43 -18.24 -14.48 -0.03
C GLY A 43 -17.32 -15.23 -1.00
N LYS A 44 -17.83 -16.23 -1.73
CA LYS A 44 -17.06 -16.94 -2.76
C LYS A 44 -16.69 -16.02 -3.94
N LEU A 45 -17.64 -15.21 -4.42
CA LEU A 45 -17.38 -14.24 -5.48
C LEU A 45 -16.32 -13.21 -5.05
N TRP A 46 -16.38 -12.75 -3.79
CA TRP A 46 -15.38 -11.84 -3.24
C TRP A 46 -13.98 -12.45 -3.25
N GLN A 47 -13.83 -13.69 -2.75
CA GLN A 47 -12.55 -14.40 -2.77
C GLN A 47 -12.03 -14.61 -4.20
N ALA A 48 -12.92 -14.94 -5.15
CA ALA A 48 -12.55 -15.08 -6.55
C ALA A 48 -12.09 -13.74 -7.15
N ALA A 49 -12.74 -12.63 -6.79
CA ALA A 49 -12.34 -11.29 -7.21
C ALA A 49 -10.96 -10.91 -6.65
N GLU A 50 -10.69 -11.17 -5.37
CA GLU A 50 -9.37 -10.94 -4.76
C GLU A 50 -8.29 -11.78 -5.44
N LEU A 51 -8.56 -13.06 -5.72
CA LEU A 51 -7.62 -13.93 -6.41
C LEU A 51 -7.35 -13.46 -7.84
N ALA A 52 -8.39 -13.07 -8.58
CA ALA A 52 -8.26 -12.51 -9.92
C ALA A 52 -7.40 -11.25 -9.91
N GLN A 53 -7.65 -10.33 -8.98
CA GLN A 53 -6.85 -9.12 -8.82
C GLN A 53 -5.39 -9.42 -8.45
N ARG A 54 -5.14 -10.35 -7.53
CA ARG A 54 -3.77 -10.78 -7.17
C ARG A 54 -3.02 -11.39 -8.34
N ARG A 55 -3.75 -11.97 -9.30
CA ARG A 55 -3.20 -12.45 -10.57
C ARG A 55 -3.18 -11.37 -11.65
N GLY A 56 -3.46 -10.11 -11.30
CA GLY A 56 -3.54 -8.96 -12.21
C GLY A 56 -4.58 -9.08 -13.32
N ARG A 57 -5.61 -9.93 -13.14
CA ARG A 57 -6.75 -10.07 -14.04
C ARG A 57 -7.84 -9.07 -13.65
N LEU A 58 -7.55 -7.78 -13.81
CA LEU A 58 -8.41 -6.71 -13.28
C LEU A 58 -9.81 -6.70 -13.89
N THR A 59 -9.94 -6.95 -15.19
CA THR A 59 -11.25 -7.03 -15.86
C THR A 59 -12.13 -8.13 -15.27
N VAL A 60 -11.54 -9.29 -14.95
CA VAL A 60 -12.24 -10.41 -14.31
C VAL A 60 -12.64 -10.03 -12.88
N ALA A 61 -11.71 -9.47 -12.11
CA ALA A 61 -11.99 -9.01 -10.74
C ALA A 61 -13.12 -7.96 -10.72
N MET A 62 -13.07 -6.97 -11.61
CA MET A 62 -14.11 -5.95 -11.74
C MET A 62 -15.47 -6.55 -12.14
N GLY A 63 -15.49 -7.52 -13.06
CA GLY A 63 -16.71 -8.26 -13.42
C GLY A 63 -17.35 -8.94 -12.21
N LEU A 64 -16.56 -9.68 -11.43
CA LEU A 64 -17.01 -10.37 -10.21
C LEU A 64 -17.53 -9.38 -9.15
N LEU A 65 -16.86 -8.25 -8.94
CA LEU A 65 -17.29 -7.23 -7.97
C LEU A 65 -18.61 -6.57 -8.39
N ARG A 66 -18.81 -6.32 -9.69
CA ARG A 66 -20.09 -5.82 -10.24
C ARG A 66 -21.20 -6.85 -10.07
N THR A 67 -20.90 -8.14 -10.22
CA THR A 67 -21.84 -9.21 -9.91
C THR A 67 -22.24 -9.17 -8.44
N ILE A 68 -21.29 -9.09 -7.49
CA ILE A 68 -21.63 -9.02 -6.06
C ILE A 68 -22.62 -7.87 -5.80
N ASP A 69 -22.36 -6.71 -6.37
CA ASP A 69 -23.24 -5.56 -6.21
C ASP A 69 -24.63 -5.73 -6.87
N ALA A 70 -24.73 -6.41 -8.03
CA ALA A 70 -26.01 -6.73 -8.67
C ALA A 70 -26.83 -7.77 -7.87
N LEU A 71 -26.15 -8.74 -7.25
CA LEU A 71 -26.76 -9.83 -6.48
C LEU A 71 -27.12 -9.47 -5.04
N SER A 72 -26.56 -8.37 -4.52
CA SER A 72 -26.83 -7.92 -3.15
C SER A 72 -28.23 -7.29 -3.08
N VAL A 73 -29.25 -8.11 -2.85
CA VAL A 73 -30.64 -7.67 -2.65
C VAL A 73 -30.82 -7.17 -1.20
N ALA A 74 -31.46 -6.02 -1.03
CA ALA A 74 -31.88 -5.42 0.26
C ALA A 74 -30.76 -5.00 1.25
N GLU A 75 -31.12 -4.18 2.25
CA GLU A 75 -30.23 -3.50 3.23
C GLU A 75 -29.31 -4.43 4.04
N GLN A 76 -29.54 -5.75 4.03
CA GLN A 76 -28.84 -6.70 4.89
C GLN A 76 -27.40 -7.05 4.44
N LEU A 77 -26.96 -6.58 3.27
CA LEU A 77 -25.60 -6.84 2.74
C LEU A 77 -24.79 -5.56 2.46
N THR A 78 -25.18 -4.45 3.10
CA THR A 78 -24.50 -3.15 2.92
C THR A 78 -22.98 -3.24 3.02
N PRO A 79 -22.36 -3.93 4.01
CA PRO A 79 -20.90 -3.93 4.13
C PRO A 79 -20.17 -4.61 2.95
N LEU A 80 -20.62 -5.78 2.50
CA LEU A 80 -19.96 -6.49 1.41
C LEU A 80 -20.20 -5.80 0.07
N ARG A 81 -21.44 -5.40 -0.19
CA ARG A 81 -21.82 -4.64 -1.39
C ARG A 81 -21.02 -3.35 -1.50
N ARG A 82 -20.92 -2.61 -0.40
CA ARG A 82 -20.14 -1.38 -0.31
C ARG A 82 -18.66 -1.63 -0.60
N ARG A 83 -18.04 -2.63 0.04
CA ARG A 83 -16.64 -3.03 -0.24
C ARG A 83 -16.45 -3.41 -1.71
N ALA A 84 -17.42 -4.11 -2.31
CA ALA A 84 -17.37 -4.47 -3.71
C ALA A 84 -17.39 -3.25 -4.63
N LEU A 85 -18.27 -2.28 -4.38
CA LEU A 85 -18.33 -1.02 -5.13
C LEU A 85 -17.07 -0.18 -4.96
N GLU A 86 -16.58 0.00 -3.73
CA GLU A 86 -15.34 0.73 -3.44
C GLU A 86 -14.15 0.10 -4.18
N ARG A 87 -14.04 -1.23 -4.14
CA ARG A 87 -12.96 -1.95 -4.81
C ARG A 87 -13.09 -1.89 -6.33
N ALA A 88 -14.29 -2.04 -6.87
CA ALA A 88 -14.54 -1.95 -8.30
C ALA A 88 -14.22 -0.55 -8.84
N GLU A 89 -14.56 0.51 -8.10
CA GLU A 89 -14.23 1.89 -8.47
C GLU A 89 -12.70 2.08 -8.58
N ARG A 90 -11.94 1.58 -7.59
CA ARG A 90 -10.47 1.64 -7.62
C ARG A 90 -9.90 0.89 -8.83
N LEU A 91 -10.40 -0.32 -9.10
CA LEU A 91 -9.98 -1.09 -10.26
C LEU A 91 -10.27 -0.36 -11.57
N ALA A 92 -11.43 0.30 -11.69
CA ALA A 92 -11.76 1.09 -12.87
C ALA A 92 -10.76 2.24 -13.09
N TYR A 93 -10.31 2.91 -12.03
CA TYR A 93 -9.24 3.91 -12.15
C TYR A 93 -7.90 3.32 -12.59
N LEU A 94 -7.51 2.16 -12.05
CA LEU A 94 -6.29 1.48 -12.45
C LEU A 94 -6.33 1.05 -13.94
N GLN A 95 -7.51 0.75 -14.47
CA GLN A 95 -7.73 0.45 -15.90
C GLN A 95 -7.95 1.70 -16.76
N ALA A 96 -7.70 2.91 -16.23
CA ALA A 96 -7.97 4.19 -16.90
C ALA A 96 -9.42 4.36 -17.42
N ASP A 97 -10.39 3.64 -16.84
CA ASP A 97 -11.81 3.70 -17.19
C ASP A 97 -12.54 4.70 -16.27
N LEU A 98 -12.33 5.99 -16.56
CA LEU A 98 -12.90 7.09 -15.79
C LEU A 98 -14.43 7.12 -15.81
N GLU A 99 -15.04 6.63 -16.89
CA GLU A 99 -16.49 6.56 -17.02
C GLU A 99 -17.06 5.50 -16.08
N ALA A 100 -16.52 4.28 -16.12
CA ALA A 100 -16.90 3.23 -15.18
C ALA A 100 -16.66 3.63 -13.72
N ALA A 101 -15.52 4.26 -13.42
CA ALA A 101 -15.23 4.75 -12.07
C ALA A 101 -16.28 5.78 -11.60
N GLY A 102 -16.70 6.69 -12.50
CA GLY A 102 -17.76 7.66 -12.21
C GLY A 102 -19.12 7.00 -11.92
N GLN A 103 -19.51 6.01 -12.72
CA GLN A 103 -20.75 5.25 -12.54
C GLN A 103 -20.74 4.47 -11.21
N LEU A 104 -19.65 3.76 -10.91
CA LEU A 104 -19.50 2.98 -9.67
C LEU A 104 -19.54 3.88 -8.44
N ARG A 105 -18.92 5.06 -8.49
CA ARG A 105 -19.00 6.05 -7.41
C ARG A 105 -20.42 6.52 -7.16
N GLU A 106 -21.16 6.82 -8.23
CA GLU A 106 -22.52 7.30 -8.07
C GLU A 106 -23.42 6.23 -7.44
N ARG A 107 -23.22 4.96 -7.82
CA ARG A 107 -23.90 3.82 -7.19
C ARG A 107 -23.49 3.66 -5.72
N LEU A 108 -22.21 3.85 -5.39
CA LEU A 108 -21.73 3.84 -4.01
C LEU A 108 -22.34 4.97 -3.18
N ARG A 109 -22.46 6.19 -3.74
CA ARG A 109 -23.15 7.30 -3.07
C ARG A 109 -24.62 7.00 -2.82
N GLN A 110 -25.31 6.44 -3.81
CA GLN A 110 -26.71 6.03 -3.67
C GLN A 110 -26.87 4.98 -2.57
N LEU A 111 -25.97 3.98 -2.52
CA LEU A 111 -25.95 2.96 -1.47
C LEU A 111 -25.77 3.58 -0.09
N LEU A 112 -24.77 4.44 0.09
CA LEU A 112 -24.48 5.10 1.36
C LEU A 112 -25.57 6.10 1.77
N ALA A 113 -26.22 6.76 0.81
CA ALA A 113 -27.35 7.66 1.06
C ALA A 113 -28.63 6.91 1.45
N ALA A 114 -28.78 5.65 1.02
CA ALA A 114 -29.87 4.76 1.41
C ALA A 114 -29.60 4.01 2.73
N SER A 115 -28.36 4.04 3.24
CA SER A 115 -28.03 3.40 4.52
C SER A 115 -28.68 4.15 5.69
N ASN A 116 -29.21 3.43 6.66
CA ASN A 116 -29.71 4.01 7.90
C ASN A 116 -28.58 4.31 8.91
N HIS A 117 -27.32 3.98 8.58
CA HIS A 117 -26.19 4.18 9.49
C HIS A 117 -25.61 5.61 9.35
N PRO A 118 -25.56 6.41 10.43
CA PRO A 118 -25.11 7.81 10.36
C PRO A 118 -23.67 7.95 9.83
N ASP A 119 -22.79 6.99 10.14
CA ASP A 119 -21.42 6.99 9.63
C ASP A 119 -21.35 6.83 8.10
N ASP A 120 -22.28 6.10 7.49
CA ASP A 120 -22.31 5.94 6.03
C ASP A 120 -22.66 7.28 5.35
N HIS A 121 -23.58 8.06 5.93
CA HIS A 121 -23.89 9.41 5.46
C HIS A 121 -22.72 10.39 5.61
N ALA A 122 -21.99 10.30 6.73
CA ALA A 122 -20.77 11.07 6.92
C ALA A 122 -19.72 10.69 5.86
N GLN A 123 -19.69 9.42 5.44
CA GLN A 123 -18.75 8.92 4.46
C GLN A 123 -19.09 9.24 3.00
N VAL A 124 -20.36 9.47 2.65
CA VAL A 124 -20.73 10.08 1.35
C VAL A 124 -19.96 11.39 1.14
N LYS A 125 -19.74 12.12 2.22
CA LYS A 125 -19.04 13.41 2.25
C LYS A 125 -17.55 13.25 2.56
N SER A 126 -17.08 12.08 2.98
CA SER A 126 -15.70 11.90 3.41
C SER A 126 -14.74 11.71 2.23
N GLU A 127 -13.51 12.15 2.46
CA GLU A 127 -12.44 12.34 1.49
C GLU A 127 -11.87 11.06 0.81
N PRO A 128 -11.98 9.80 1.33
CA PRO A 128 -11.27 8.67 0.74
C PRO A 128 -11.60 8.41 -0.74
N LEU A 129 -12.87 8.48 -1.15
CA LEU A 129 -13.27 8.28 -2.55
C LEU A 129 -12.86 9.46 -3.45
N ARG A 130 -12.80 10.66 -2.87
CA ARG A 130 -12.32 11.85 -3.56
C ARG A 130 -10.82 11.74 -3.84
N GLN A 131 -10.06 11.18 -2.92
CA GLN A 131 -8.61 11.08 -3.02
C GLN A 131 -8.15 10.21 -4.19
N TRP A 132 -8.73 9.02 -4.37
CA TRP A 132 -8.42 8.16 -5.53
C TRP A 132 -8.68 8.86 -6.85
N ARG A 133 -9.74 9.65 -6.94
CA ARG A 133 -10.01 10.48 -8.12
C ARG A 133 -8.93 11.54 -8.33
N LEU A 134 -8.61 12.29 -7.28
CA LEU A 134 -7.67 13.40 -7.38
C LEU A 134 -6.29 12.90 -7.80
N GLU A 135 -5.85 11.76 -7.26
CA GLU A 135 -4.53 11.20 -7.55
C GLU A 135 -4.49 10.43 -8.88
N LEU A 136 -5.44 9.51 -9.12
CA LEU A 136 -5.39 8.64 -10.30
C LEU A 136 -5.93 9.30 -11.58
N ALA A 137 -6.76 10.34 -11.44
CA ALA A 137 -7.28 11.09 -12.59
C ALA A 137 -6.67 12.49 -12.76
N ALA A 138 -5.58 12.79 -12.03
CA ALA A 138 -4.88 14.08 -12.13
C ALA A 138 -4.42 14.40 -13.55
N ASP A 139 -3.90 13.39 -14.27
CA ASP A 139 -3.29 13.56 -15.60
C ASP A 139 -4.10 12.83 -16.68
N GLN A 140 -5.02 13.55 -17.32
CA GLN A 140 -5.87 13.00 -18.38
C GLN A 140 -5.08 12.57 -19.62
N GLN A 141 -3.94 13.21 -19.90
CA GLN A 141 -3.12 12.85 -21.05
C GLN A 141 -2.42 11.51 -20.81
N ALA A 142 -1.87 11.32 -19.61
CA ALA A 142 -1.29 10.04 -19.20
C ALA A 142 -2.32 8.90 -19.25
N LEU A 143 -3.56 9.14 -18.79
CA LEU A 143 -4.63 8.14 -18.85
C LEU A 143 -5.03 7.75 -20.27
N ARG A 144 -5.10 8.70 -21.20
CA ARG A 144 -5.35 8.39 -22.62
C ARG A 144 -4.23 7.54 -23.22
N ALA A 145 -2.98 7.89 -22.90
CA ALA A 145 -1.82 7.11 -23.34
C ALA A 145 -1.83 5.70 -22.73
N LEU A 146 -2.13 5.57 -21.44
CA LEU A 146 -2.27 4.30 -20.74
C LEU A 146 -3.33 3.41 -21.41
N ARG A 147 -4.53 3.95 -21.68
CA ARG A 147 -5.60 3.21 -22.36
C ARG A 147 -5.20 2.76 -23.77
N ALA A 148 -4.47 3.59 -24.51
CA ALA A 148 -3.96 3.22 -25.82
C ALA A 148 -2.94 2.06 -25.74
N LEU A 149 -2.11 2.02 -24.69
CA LEU A 149 -1.19 0.91 -24.44
C LEU A 149 -1.93 -0.39 -24.08
N GLU A 150 -2.99 -0.31 -23.27
CA GLU A 150 -3.77 -1.50 -22.88
C GLU A 150 -4.57 -2.12 -24.04
N GLN A 151 -4.87 -1.35 -25.07
CA GLN A 151 -5.53 -1.86 -26.29
C GLN A 151 -4.57 -2.60 -27.22
N GLN A 152 -3.27 -2.48 -26.99
CA GLN A 152 -2.24 -3.14 -27.78
C GLN A 152 -1.90 -4.48 -27.11
N ASP A 153 -1.92 -5.55 -27.90
CA ASP A 153 -1.52 -6.88 -27.45
C ASP A 153 0.02 -6.94 -27.44
N HIS A 154 0.62 -6.58 -26.31
CA HIS A 154 2.06 -6.62 -26.10
C HIS A 154 2.44 -7.76 -25.17
N ASP A 155 3.61 -8.34 -25.38
CA ASP A 155 4.22 -9.18 -24.37
C ASP A 155 4.47 -8.37 -23.07
N PRO A 156 4.44 -9.02 -21.89
CA PRO A 156 4.56 -8.33 -20.60
C PRO A 156 5.81 -7.43 -20.47
N ALA A 157 6.96 -7.85 -21.01
CA ALA A 157 8.21 -7.09 -20.92
C ALA A 157 8.15 -5.82 -21.77
N THR A 158 7.60 -5.89 -22.98
CA THR A 158 7.35 -4.72 -23.83
C THR A 158 6.38 -3.73 -23.17
N ALA A 159 5.31 -4.21 -22.55
CA ALA A 159 4.38 -3.37 -21.80
C ALA A 159 5.07 -2.62 -20.64
N VAL A 160 5.93 -3.30 -19.87
CA VAL A 160 6.73 -2.67 -18.80
C VAL A 160 7.64 -1.56 -19.34
N ARG A 161 8.36 -1.79 -20.45
CA ARG A 161 9.22 -0.77 -21.08
C ARG A 161 8.42 0.47 -21.50
N GLN A 162 7.27 0.28 -22.12
CA GLN A 162 6.42 1.37 -22.60
C GLN A 162 5.79 2.15 -21.44
N LEU A 163 5.36 1.47 -20.38
CA LEU A 163 4.86 2.10 -19.15
C LEU A 163 5.97 2.89 -18.45
N ALA A 164 7.18 2.36 -18.37
CA ALA A 164 8.33 3.09 -17.83
C ALA A 164 8.63 4.37 -18.63
N ALA A 165 8.60 4.31 -19.96
CA ALA A 165 8.72 5.51 -20.81
C ALA A 165 7.54 6.48 -20.62
N LEU A 166 6.34 5.98 -20.30
CA LEU A 166 5.20 6.84 -19.98
C LEU A 166 5.38 7.54 -18.62
N VAL A 167 5.90 6.84 -17.60
CA VAL A 167 6.26 7.44 -16.30
C VAL A 167 7.30 8.55 -16.46
N GLN A 168 8.31 8.37 -17.30
CA GLN A 168 9.31 9.42 -17.54
C GLN A 168 8.71 10.70 -18.14
N ARG A 169 7.69 10.55 -19.00
CA ARG A 169 6.95 11.69 -19.59
C ARG A 169 5.93 12.30 -18.64
N HIS A 170 5.35 11.48 -17.77
CA HIS A 170 4.29 11.85 -16.82
C HIS A 170 4.66 11.41 -15.39
N PRO A 171 5.70 12.01 -14.78
CA PRO A 171 6.27 11.55 -13.51
C PRO A 171 5.32 11.66 -12.30
N GLN A 172 4.24 12.44 -12.44
CA GLN A 172 3.22 12.64 -11.41
C GLN A 172 1.93 11.85 -11.67
N ALA A 173 1.87 11.04 -12.74
CA ALA A 173 0.67 10.28 -13.06
C ALA A 173 0.60 8.99 -12.22
N THR A 174 -0.03 9.08 -11.04
CA THR A 174 -0.13 7.98 -10.07
C THR A 174 -0.75 6.72 -10.69
N ALA A 175 -1.77 6.83 -11.54
CA ALA A 175 -2.35 5.67 -12.23
C ALA A 175 -1.32 4.88 -13.05
N VAL A 176 -0.43 5.57 -13.77
CA VAL A 176 0.63 4.93 -14.56
C VAL A 176 1.62 4.21 -13.64
N ALA A 177 1.95 4.80 -12.48
CA ALA A 177 2.84 4.18 -11.51
C ALA A 177 2.28 2.84 -10.97
N PHE A 178 0.99 2.78 -10.66
CA PHE A 178 0.35 1.55 -10.18
C PHE A 178 0.27 0.49 -11.29
N VAL A 179 -0.10 0.87 -12.52
CA VAL A 179 -0.15 -0.10 -13.63
C VAL A 179 1.25 -0.62 -13.98
N LEU A 180 2.28 0.23 -13.94
CA LEU A 180 3.68 -0.20 -14.11
C LEU A 180 4.04 -1.29 -13.08
N GLN A 181 3.75 -1.08 -11.80
CA GLN A 181 4.05 -2.06 -10.74
C GLN A 181 3.28 -3.37 -10.90
N GLN A 182 2.00 -3.28 -11.30
CA GLN A 182 1.21 -4.47 -11.60
C GLN A 182 1.84 -5.30 -12.72
N ARG A 183 2.23 -4.66 -13.84
CA ARG A 183 2.86 -5.37 -14.97
C ARG A 183 4.23 -5.91 -14.59
N LEU A 184 5.01 -5.14 -13.84
CA LEU A 184 6.32 -5.58 -13.34
C LEU A 184 6.18 -6.83 -12.48
N ARG A 185 5.18 -6.90 -11.60
CA ARG A 185 4.91 -8.10 -10.79
C ARG A 185 4.63 -9.33 -11.66
N HIS A 186 3.91 -9.18 -12.77
CA HIS A 186 3.66 -10.30 -13.69
C HIS A 186 4.97 -10.85 -14.27
N VAL A 187 5.82 -9.97 -14.78
CA VAL A 187 7.16 -10.34 -15.29
C VAL A 187 7.96 -11.06 -14.21
N LEU A 188 8.03 -10.51 -12.99
CA LEU A 188 8.76 -11.10 -11.86
C LEU A 188 8.19 -12.44 -11.37
N MET A 189 6.91 -12.73 -11.62
CA MET A 189 6.28 -13.99 -11.23
C MET A 189 6.43 -15.08 -12.30
N GLU A 190 6.51 -14.71 -13.58
CA GLU A 190 6.63 -15.65 -14.70
C GLU A 190 8.09 -16.02 -14.99
N GLU A 191 9.00 -15.04 -14.89
CA GLU A 191 10.42 -15.29 -14.98
C GLU A 191 10.89 -15.87 -13.65
N ALA A 192 11.41 -17.11 -13.66
CA ALA A 192 12.16 -17.62 -12.52
C ALA A 192 13.27 -16.61 -12.23
N ALA A 193 13.16 -15.90 -11.10
CA ALA A 193 13.99 -14.74 -10.80
C ALA A 193 15.45 -15.08 -11.11
N PRO A 194 16.10 -14.36 -12.05
CA PRO A 194 17.50 -14.62 -12.33
C PRO A 194 18.27 -14.48 -11.02
N PRO A 195 19.24 -15.37 -10.73
CA PRO A 195 20.00 -15.30 -9.49
C PRO A 195 20.60 -13.90 -9.34
N LEU A 196 20.30 -13.24 -8.22
CA LEU A 196 20.78 -11.89 -7.95
C LEU A 196 22.32 -11.92 -7.94
N PRO A 197 22.99 -11.03 -8.70
CA PRO A 197 24.45 -10.99 -8.71
C PRO A 197 24.99 -10.72 -7.30
N ALA A 198 25.92 -11.55 -6.83
CA ALA A 198 26.32 -11.65 -5.42
C ALA A 198 27.05 -10.42 -4.82
N THR A 199 27.20 -9.31 -5.55
CA THR A 199 28.26 -8.32 -5.31
C THR A 199 27.81 -6.88 -5.05
N ALA A 200 26.52 -6.57 -4.95
CA ALA A 200 26.07 -5.20 -4.68
C ALA A 200 25.24 -5.11 -3.38
N GLY A 201 25.63 -4.17 -2.50
CA GLY A 201 24.87 -3.60 -1.38
C GLY A 201 23.95 -4.51 -0.56
N ARG A 202 24.48 -5.46 0.24
CA ARG A 202 23.62 -6.30 1.09
C ARG A 202 22.86 -5.47 2.13
N ILE A 203 21.56 -5.78 2.28
CA ILE A 203 20.74 -5.31 3.40
C ILE A 203 21.40 -5.76 4.73
N PRO A 204 21.74 -4.83 5.65
CA PRO A 204 22.31 -5.17 6.96
C PRO A 204 21.36 -6.03 7.81
N ALA A 205 21.93 -6.91 8.65
CA ALA A 205 21.19 -7.71 9.63
C ALA A 205 20.77 -6.86 10.85
N LYS A 206 20.01 -5.79 10.59
CA LYS A 206 19.51 -4.83 11.57
C LYS A 206 18.01 -4.65 11.44
N LEU A 207 17.30 -4.66 12.56
CA LEU A 207 15.85 -4.58 12.64
C LEU A 207 15.43 -3.32 13.40
N TRP A 208 14.61 -2.50 12.75
CA TRP A 208 14.04 -1.26 13.27
C TRP A 208 12.58 -1.46 13.65
N LEU A 209 12.31 -1.72 14.92
CA LEU A 209 10.96 -1.93 15.43
C LEU A 209 10.35 -0.61 15.91
N LEU A 210 9.06 -0.41 15.66
CA LEU A 210 8.35 0.80 16.04
C LEU A 210 7.51 0.58 17.30
N ARG A 211 7.71 1.42 18.33
CA ARG A 211 6.86 1.49 19.52
C ARG A 211 5.71 2.45 19.26
N ARG A 212 4.48 1.94 19.39
CA ARG A 212 3.27 2.76 19.34
C ARG A 212 2.96 3.49 20.63
N TYR A 213 3.34 2.90 21.75
CA TYR A 213 3.09 3.46 23.08
C TYR A 213 4.42 3.57 23.83
N PRO A 214 4.58 4.61 24.67
CA PRO A 214 5.76 4.75 25.50
C PRO A 214 5.80 3.65 26.57
N GLY A 215 7.02 3.30 26.98
CA GLY A 215 7.28 2.27 27.99
C GLY A 215 7.39 0.85 27.43
N SER A 216 8.04 -0.03 28.22
CA SER A 216 8.03 -1.47 27.96
C SER A 216 6.75 -2.08 28.53
N ASN A 217 6.16 -3.04 27.85
CA ASN A 217 5.13 -3.92 28.39
C ASN A 217 5.43 -5.37 28.02
N ALA A 218 4.78 -6.31 28.70
CA ALA A 218 5.04 -7.74 28.54
C ALA A 218 4.83 -8.21 27.09
N GLU A 219 3.93 -7.57 26.34
CA GLU A 219 3.62 -7.93 24.97
C GLU A 219 4.64 -7.41 23.95
N LEU A 220 5.20 -6.22 24.16
CA LEU A 220 6.33 -5.71 23.38
C LEU A 220 7.57 -6.54 23.65
N GLU A 221 7.82 -6.92 24.90
CA GLU A 221 8.90 -7.84 25.29
C GLU A 221 8.70 -9.22 24.66
N ALA A 222 7.47 -9.74 24.65
CA ALA A 222 7.14 -10.97 23.97
C ALA A 222 7.38 -10.86 22.45
N LEU A 223 6.96 -9.76 21.82
CA LEU A 223 7.19 -9.52 20.40
C LEU A 223 8.69 -9.44 20.07
N GLU A 224 9.46 -8.70 20.86
CA GLU A 224 10.93 -8.62 20.77
C GLU A 224 11.56 -10.01 20.93
N GLY A 225 11.09 -10.80 21.90
CA GLY A 225 11.50 -12.18 22.10
C GLY A 225 11.25 -13.07 20.89
N HIS A 226 10.07 -12.93 20.24
CA HIS A 226 9.77 -13.64 18.99
C HIS A 226 10.72 -13.23 17.86
N TRP A 227 11.02 -11.94 17.72
CA TRP A 227 11.99 -11.46 16.73
C TRP A 227 13.39 -12.04 16.97
N ARG A 228 13.89 -12.00 18.22
CA ARG A 228 15.20 -12.59 18.56
C ARG A 228 15.26 -14.09 18.35
N GLN A 229 14.17 -14.83 18.59
CA GLN A 229 14.12 -16.26 18.31
C GLN A 229 14.23 -16.58 16.82
N GLN A 230 13.60 -15.78 15.96
CA GLN A 230 13.64 -15.98 14.51
C GLN A 230 14.92 -15.43 13.86
N LEU A 231 15.54 -14.42 14.49
CA LEU A 231 16.70 -13.69 13.98
C LEU A 231 17.75 -13.47 15.10
N PRO A 232 18.39 -14.55 15.62
CA PRO A 232 19.27 -14.46 16.79
C PRO A 232 20.52 -13.61 16.58
N ASP A 233 21.02 -13.54 15.35
CA ASP A 233 22.25 -12.83 15.00
C ASP A 233 22.01 -11.38 14.56
N TRP A 234 20.76 -10.89 14.67
CA TRP A 234 20.38 -9.56 14.19
C TRP A 234 20.43 -8.52 15.30
N GLU A 235 20.91 -7.33 14.95
CA GLU A 235 20.78 -6.16 15.83
C GLU A 235 19.32 -5.69 15.83
N LEU A 236 18.75 -5.44 17.00
CA LEU A 236 17.38 -4.95 17.15
C LEU A 236 17.39 -3.59 17.85
N ALA A 237 16.76 -2.61 17.22
CA ALA A 237 16.61 -1.26 17.75
C ALA A 237 15.13 -0.84 17.73
N TRP A 238 14.71 -0.17 18.79
CA TRP A 238 13.36 0.38 18.90
C TRP A 238 13.34 1.87 18.54
N LEU A 239 12.33 2.26 17.78
CA LEU A 239 11.98 3.62 17.44
C LEU A 239 10.73 4.01 18.22
N ASP A 240 10.76 5.17 18.86
CA ASP A 240 9.58 5.72 19.54
C ASP A 240 9.09 6.94 18.74
N HIS A 241 7.93 6.81 18.10
CA HIS A 241 7.35 7.91 17.30
C HIS A 241 6.57 8.93 18.11
N ASN A 242 6.46 8.73 19.44
CA ASN A 242 5.94 9.72 20.38
C ASN A 242 7.06 10.51 21.06
N ALA A 243 8.26 9.91 21.19
CA ALA A 243 9.48 10.59 21.63
C ALA A 243 10.05 11.50 20.52
N VAL A 244 9.24 12.44 20.05
CA VAL A 244 9.63 13.48 19.08
C VAL A 244 10.54 14.53 19.75
N GLU A 245 10.67 14.50 21.08
CA GLU A 245 11.61 15.36 21.82
C GLU A 245 13.07 14.97 21.49
N GLU A 246 13.88 15.97 21.16
CA GLU A 246 15.18 15.86 20.47
C GLU A 246 16.23 14.98 21.18
N ALA A 247 16.15 14.84 22.50
CA ALA A 247 17.15 14.10 23.29
C ALA A 247 17.24 12.61 22.93
N ALA A 248 16.20 12.01 22.34
CA ALA A 248 16.18 10.58 21.99
C ALA A 248 16.59 10.28 20.53
N GLN A 249 16.80 11.29 19.68
CA GLN A 249 16.90 11.10 18.21
C GLN A 249 18.08 11.84 17.55
N VAL A 250 19.24 11.88 18.22
CA VAL A 250 20.45 12.60 17.78
C VAL A 250 20.88 12.27 16.33
N GLU A 251 20.54 11.08 15.82
CA GLU A 251 20.92 10.64 14.46
C GLU A 251 19.89 10.96 13.37
N VAL A 252 18.68 11.43 13.70
CA VAL A 252 17.62 11.67 12.71
C VAL A 252 17.90 12.96 11.91
N PRO A 253 17.82 13.00 10.57
CA PRO A 253 18.14 14.20 9.80
C PRO A 253 17.24 15.40 10.17
N PRO A 254 17.75 16.65 10.14
CA PRO A 254 16.97 17.83 10.52
C PRO A 254 15.65 17.97 9.75
N LEU A 255 15.63 17.62 8.46
CA LEU A 255 14.43 17.61 7.63
C LEU A 255 13.35 16.66 8.18
N VAL A 256 13.75 15.49 8.67
CA VAL A 256 12.85 14.49 9.25
C VAL A 256 12.31 14.97 10.58
N ARG A 257 13.16 15.52 11.46
CA ARG A 257 12.71 16.11 12.74
C ARG A 257 11.68 17.22 12.52
N ALA A 258 11.97 18.12 11.58
CA ALA A 258 11.06 19.19 11.19
C ALA A 258 9.72 18.66 10.65
N ALA A 259 9.75 17.63 9.79
CA ALA A 259 8.54 16.99 9.26
C ALA A 259 7.72 16.32 10.38
N CYS A 260 8.35 15.54 11.26
CA CYS A 260 7.71 14.89 12.41
C CYS A 260 7.04 15.91 13.35
N HIS A 261 7.69 17.07 13.61
CA HIS A 261 7.09 18.14 14.40
C HIS A 261 5.80 18.70 13.78
N GLY A 262 5.75 18.76 12.45
CA GLY A 262 4.61 19.25 11.69
C GLY A 262 3.39 18.32 11.63
N VAL A 263 3.59 17.03 11.93
CA VAL A 263 2.62 15.94 11.76
C VAL A 263 1.97 15.58 13.10
N ASN A 264 0.65 15.58 13.13
CA ASN A 264 -0.12 15.15 14.31
C ASN A 264 -0.24 13.64 14.42
N ASP A 265 -0.15 12.94 13.28
CA ASP A 265 -0.41 11.52 13.18
C ASP A 265 0.79 10.66 13.60
N PRO A 266 0.68 9.88 14.69
CA PRO A 266 1.77 9.04 15.18
C PRO A 266 2.24 7.99 14.16
N ALA A 267 1.33 7.45 13.34
CA ALA A 267 1.68 6.45 12.33
C ALA A 267 2.57 7.05 11.25
N VAL A 268 2.22 8.25 10.77
CA VAL A 268 3.05 8.97 9.78
C VAL A 268 4.42 9.33 10.34
N ARG A 269 4.50 9.76 11.62
CA ARG A 269 5.81 9.98 12.26
C ARG A 269 6.62 8.68 12.30
N GLY A 270 5.98 7.56 12.63
CA GLY A 270 6.59 6.24 12.59
C GLY A 270 7.14 5.88 11.21
N ASP A 271 6.37 6.09 10.16
CA ASP A 271 6.79 5.86 8.77
C ASP A 271 8.02 6.71 8.40
N LEU A 272 8.01 8.00 8.74
CA LEU A 272 9.14 8.90 8.50
C LEU A 272 10.41 8.45 9.24
N LEU A 273 10.29 8.03 10.50
CA LEU A 273 11.43 7.51 11.28
C LEU A 273 11.97 6.21 10.69
N ARG A 274 11.09 5.29 10.29
CA ARG A 274 11.49 4.02 9.65
C ARG A 274 12.26 4.28 8.35
N LEU A 275 11.75 5.17 7.49
CA LEU A 275 12.45 5.57 6.26
C LEU A 275 13.79 6.27 6.56
N ALA A 276 13.87 7.10 7.60
CA ALA A 276 15.11 7.74 8.02
C ALA A 276 16.17 6.73 8.47
N MET A 277 15.78 5.75 9.28
CA MET A 277 16.71 4.72 9.75
C MET A 277 17.18 3.80 8.62
N LEU A 278 16.28 3.42 7.71
CA LEU A 278 16.63 2.67 6.51
C LEU A 278 17.59 3.46 5.61
N TRP A 279 17.38 4.76 5.45
CA TRP A 279 18.28 5.61 4.66
C TRP A 279 19.67 5.72 5.30
N LEU A 280 19.75 5.94 6.60
CA LEU A 280 21.04 6.14 7.29
C LEU A 280 21.84 4.84 7.46
N HIS A 281 21.16 3.76 7.80
CA HIS A 281 21.81 2.55 8.30
C HIS A 281 21.41 1.28 7.54
N GLY A 282 20.45 1.35 6.62
CA GLY A 282 19.84 0.17 6.02
C GLY A 282 19.11 -0.70 7.04
N GLY A 283 18.90 -1.96 6.68
CA GLY A 283 18.29 -2.97 7.52
C GLY A 283 16.85 -3.26 7.12
N VAL A 284 16.05 -3.69 8.08
CA VAL A 284 14.64 -4.08 7.92
C VAL A 284 13.79 -3.26 8.87
N ALA A 285 12.73 -2.64 8.37
CA ALA A 285 11.74 -1.94 9.18
C ALA A 285 10.35 -2.52 8.90
N PRO A 286 9.81 -3.39 9.77
CA PRO A 286 8.43 -3.86 9.67
C PRO A 286 7.43 -2.87 10.28
N GLU A 287 6.15 -3.04 9.97
CA GLU A 287 5.06 -2.32 10.63
C GLU A 287 4.98 -2.67 12.13
N TRP A 288 4.52 -1.74 12.98
CA TRP A 288 4.57 -1.92 14.46
C TRP A 288 3.79 -3.15 14.97
N ASN A 289 2.81 -3.63 14.22
CA ASN A 289 1.95 -4.77 14.55
C ASN A 289 2.34 -6.05 13.79
N THR A 290 3.61 -6.15 13.40
CA THR A 290 4.14 -7.29 12.64
C THR A 290 4.88 -8.27 13.55
N ARG A 291 4.57 -9.55 13.40
CA ARG A 291 5.27 -10.66 14.09
C ARG A 291 5.85 -11.64 13.07
N PRO A 292 7.11 -12.09 13.22
CA PRO A 292 7.69 -13.06 12.31
C PRO A 292 7.11 -14.44 12.57
N LEU A 293 6.81 -15.17 11.50
CA LEU A 293 6.44 -16.59 11.52
C LEU A 293 7.62 -17.48 11.16
N GLN A 294 8.58 -16.93 10.41
CA GLN A 294 9.77 -17.60 9.89
C GLN A 294 10.93 -16.58 9.81
N PRO A 295 12.19 -17.04 9.69
CA PRO A 295 13.32 -16.15 9.45
C PRO A 295 13.18 -15.37 8.14
N LEU A 296 13.53 -14.08 8.16
CA LEU A 296 13.49 -13.21 6.98
C LEU A 296 14.68 -13.39 6.03
N THR A 297 15.77 -14.02 6.49
CA THR A 297 17.01 -14.18 5.71
C THR A 297 16.80 -14.69 4.27
N PRO A 298 15.98 -15.73 4.01
CA PRO A 298 15.75 -16.21 2.64
C PRO A 298 15.08 -15.18 1.72
N LEU A 299 14.31 -14.25 2.30
CA LEU A 299 13.65 -13.17 1.56
C LEU A 299 14.61 -12.00 1.28
N LEU A 300 15.75 -11.92 1.95
CA LEU A 300 16.68 -10.79 1.84
C LEU A 300 17.98 -11.15 1.13
N ASP A 301 18.19 -12.44 0.85
CA ASP A 301 19.42 -12.91 0.24
C ASP A 301 19.62 -12.28 -1.16
N GLY A 302 20.79 -11.65 -1.34
CA GLY A 302 21.15 -10.92 -2.55
C GLY A 302 20.38 -9.62 -2.82
N ALA A 303 19.45 -9.21 -1.94
CA ALA A 303 18.68 -7.99 -2.12
C ALA A 303 19.44 -6.75 -1.65
N GLU A 304 19.27 -5.64 -2.39
CA GLU A 304 19.63 -4.28 -1.97
C GLU A 304 18.40 -3.49 -1.53
N LEU A 305 17.22 -3.87 -2.05
CA LEU A 305 15.94 -3.27 -1.72
C LEU A 305 14.86 -4.34 -1.76
N LEU A 306 14.12 -4.47 -0.68
CA LEU A 306 12.88 -5.23 -0.63
C LEU A 306 11.70 -4.29 -0.39
N LEU A 307 10.72 -4.38 -1.28
CA LEU A 307 9.46 -3.68 -1.17
C LEU A 307 8.29 -4.67 -1.10
N CYS A 308 7.29 -4.35 -0.29
CA CYS A 308 6.03 -5.05 -0.28
C CYS A 308 5.04 -4.36 -1.25
N GLN A 309 4.30 -5.15 -2.02
CA GLN A 309 3.16 -4.67 -2.82
C GLN A 309 1.86 -5.10 -2.16
N ASP A 310 0.98 -4.14 -1.85
CA ASP A 310 -0.30 -4.41 -1.19
C ASP A 310 -1.34 -5.08 -2.11
N ASP A 311 -2.51 -5.37 -1.53
CA ASP A 311 -3.62 -5.94 -2.29
C ASP A 311 -4.20 -4.93 -3.32
N ASP A 312 -3.97 -3.63 -3.18
CA ASP A 312 -4.34 -2.55 -4.13
C ASP A 312 -3.27 -2.31 -5.21
N LEU A 313 -2.23 -3.14 -5.26
CA LEU A 313 -1.14 -3.13 -6.23
C LEU A 313 -0.16 -1.95 -6.08
N GLY A 314 -0.22 -1.20 -4.98
CA GLY A 314 0.76 -0.16 -4.67
C GLY A 314 1.87 -0.67 -3.74
N ILE A 315 2.96 0.09 -3.63
CA ILE A 315 4.02 -0.18 -2.66
C ILE A 315 3.53 0.14 -1.24
N SER A 316 3.73 -0.75 -0.28
CA SER A 316 3.36 -0.54 1.13
C SER A 316 4.56 -0.55 2.08
N LEU A 317 4.39 0.09 3.23
CA LEU A 317 5.34 0.03 4.35
C LEU A 317 5.05 -1.13 5.31
N GLU A 318 4.35 -2.19 4.89
CA GLU A 318 4.12 -3.35 5.78
C GLU A 318 5.47 -3.99 6.19
N LEU A 319 6.39 -4.09 5.22
CA LEU A 319 7.78 -4.43 5.41
C LEU A 319 8.61 -3.72 4.34
N VAL A 320 9.63 -2.99 4.76
CA VAL A 320 10.65 -2.43 3.86
C VAL A 320 12.01 -2.86 4.37
N ALA A 321 12.89 -3.26 3.45
CA ALA A 321 14.28 -3.50 3.77
C ALA A 321 15.18 -2.90 2.70
N ALA A 322 16.31 -2.32 3.10
CA ALA A 322 17.17 -1.62 2.17
C ALA A 322 18.64 -1.64 2.62
N ALA A 323 19.54 -1.55 1.66
CA ALA A 323 20.91 -1.14 1.89
C ALA A 323 20.93 0.31 2.42
N PRO A 324 21.96 0.70 3.21
CA PRO A 324 22.15 2.09 3.59
C PRO A 324 22.23 2.98 2.35
N GLN A 325 21.63 4.15 2.42
CA GLN A 325 21.61 5.16 1.35
C GLN A 325 21.01 4.66 0.02
N HIS A 326 20.10 3.68 0.07
CA HIS A 326 19.44 3.20 -1.13
C HIS A 326 18.61 4.32 -1.80
N PRO A 327 18.83 4.67 -3.09
CA PRO A 327 18.27 5.89 -3.71
C PRO A 327 16.75 6.02 -3.61
N TRP A 328 16.01 4.91 -3.72
CA TRP A 328 14.57 4.91 -3.55
C TRP A 328 14.14 5.34 -2.13
N VAL A 329 14.83 4.90 -1.08
CA VAL A 329 14.49 5.24 0.31
C VAL A 329 14.72 6.73 0.54
N GLY A 330 15.84 7.26 0.04
CA GLY A 330 16.16 8.68 0.15
C GLY A 330 15.11 9.56 -0.54
N ALA A 331 14.73 9.21 -1.77
CA ALA A 331 13.69 9.93 -2.51
C ALA A 331 12.31 9.83 -1.83
N ALA A 332 11.96 8.66 -1.26
CA ALA A 332 10.71 8.47 -0.54
C ALA A 332 10.66 9.31 0.74
N LEU A 333 11.74 9.28 1.53
CA LEU A 333 11.88 10.06 2.75
C LEU A 333 11.81 11.56 2.47
N GLU A 334 12.60 12.05 1.51
CA GLU A 334 12.63 13.46 1.15
C GLU A 334 11.25 13.95 0.71
N GLN A 335 10.60 13.22 -0.21
CA GLN A 335 9.29 13.62 -0.69
C GLN A 335 8.23 13.61 0.43
N ALA A 336 8.23 12.59 1.30
CA ALA A 336 7.30 12.52 2.42
C ALA A 336 7.52 13.67 3.41
N CYS A 337 8.77 14.01 3.72
CA CYS A 337 9.09 15.15 4.58
C CYS A 337 8.65 16.49 3.98
N LEU A 338 8.92 16.71 2.68
CA LEU A 338 8.51 17.95 2.00
C LEU A 338 6.99 18.09 1.97
N GLN A 339 6.27 17.02 1.61
CA GLN A 339 4.80 17.03 1.63
C GLN A 339 4.23 17.26 3.03
N ALA A 340 4.86 16.69 4.07
CA ALA A 340 4.47 16.93 5.46
C ALA A 340 4.62 18.41 5.85
N LEU A 341 5.75 19.01 5.49
CA LEU A 341 6.04 20.42 5.77
C LEU A 341 5.15 21.36 4.95
N ASP A 342 4.91 21.06 3.67
CA ASP A 342 4.00 21.81 2.78
C ASP A 342 2.54 21.63 3.22
N GLY A 343 2.22 20.50 3.86
CA GLY A 343 0.88 20.10 4.26
C GLY A 343 -0.03 19.92 3.05
N GLN A 344 0.52 19.33 2.00
CA GLN A 344 -0.18 19.07 0.73
C GLN A 344 -0.92 17.73 0.73
N ALA A 345 -0.67 16.86 1.70
CA ALA A 345 -1.31 15.55 1.76
C ALA A 345 -2.69 15.60 2.43
N TYR A 346 -3.62 14.81 1.92
CA TYR A 346 -4.98 14.70 2.45
C TYR A 346 -5.13 13.54 3.44
N SER A 347 -4.28 12.51 3.33
CA SER A 347 -4.33 11.34 4.19
C SER A 347 -2.95 10.72 4.41
N ARG A 348 -2.90 9.57 5.08
CA ARG A 348 -1.66 8.78 5.15
C ARG A 348 -1.31 8.21 3.79
N TRP A 349 -2.30 7.93 2.93
CA TRP A 349 -2.11 7.22 1.66
C TRP A 349 -1.24 8.00 0.67
N ASP A 350 -1.40 9.32 0.61
CA ASP A 350 -0.61 10.23 -0.23
C ASP A 350 0.60 10.82 0.48
N LEU A 351 0.71 10.75 1.81
CA LEU A 351 1.87 11.26 2.55
C LEU A 351 3.00 10.24 2.75
N THR A 352 2.70 9.05 3.27
CA THR A 352 3.69 7.98 3.54
C THR A 352 3.24 6.62 3.01
N GLY A 353 2.01 6.53 2.49
CA GLY A 353 1.42 5.30 2.02
C GLY A 353 1.60 5.05 0.53
N ALA A 354 0.74 4.18 0.01
CA ALA A 354 0.94 3.59 -1.30
C ALA A 354 0.90 4.57 -2.48
N CYS A 355 0.23 5.72 -2.39
CA CYS A 355 0.25 6.69 -3.48
C CYS A 355 1.66 7.29 -3.65
N LEU A 356 2.25 7.84 -2.58
CA LEU A 356 3.59 8.43 -2.64
C LEU A 356 4.65 7.38 -2.98
N LEU A 357 4.67 6.26 -2.26
CA LEU A 357 5.71 5.24 -2.43
C LEU A 357 5.70 4.62 -3.82
N SER A 358 4.51 4.44 -4.38
CA SER A 358 4.34 3.96 -5.76
C SER A 358 4.86 4.95 -6.79
N GLY A 359 4.56 6.24 -6.62
CA GLY A 359 5.06 7.28 -7.50
C GLY A 359 6.59 7.39 -7.45
N VAL A 360 7.17 7.35 -6.25
CA VAL A 360 8.63 7.35 -6.04
C VAL A 360 9.27 6.12 -6.67
N PHE A 361 8.71 4.93 -6.42
CA PHE A 361 9.17 3.68 -7.03
C PHE A 361 9.18 3.75 -8.55
N ALA A 362 8.06 4.15 -9.15
CA ALA A 362 7.93 4.20 -10.59
C ALA A 362 8.96 5.13 -11.22
N ARG A 363 9.18 6.32 -10.65
CA ARG A 363 10.20 7.26 -11.17
C ARG A 363 11.62 6.76 -10.99
N TRP A 364 11.93 6.13 -9.87
CA TRP A 364 13.25 5.55 -9.61
C TRP A 364 13.56 4.38 -10.56
N ALA A 365 12.61 3.47 -10.76
CA ALA A 365 12.82 2.27 -11.57
C ALA A 365 12.68 2.53 -13.09
N ALA A 366 11.93 3.55 -13.49
CA ALA A 366 11.61 3.79 -14.91
C ALA A 366 12.82 3.94 -15.85
N PRO A 367 13.94 4.60 -15.49
CA PRO A 367 15.12 4.66 -16.35
C PRO A 367 15.67 3.29 -16.74
N THR A 368 15.77 2.37 -15.78
CA THR A 368 16.29 1.00 -15.98
C THR A 368 15.26 0.14 -16.70
N LEU A 369 13.99 0.21 -16.27
CA LEU A 369 12.90 -0.55 -16.87
C LEU A 369 12.66 -0.16 -18.34
N ALA A 370 12.80 1.11 -18.70
CA ALA A 370 12.66 1.55 -20.10
C ALA A 370 13.73 0.93 -21.03
N GLN A 371 14.87 0.54 -20.48
CA GLN A 371 15.95 -0.16 -21.20
C GLN A 371 15.74 -1.68 -21.25
N GLY A 372 14.66 -2.20 -20.66
CA GLY A 372 14.37 -3.63 -20.60
C GLY A 372 15.16 -4.37 -19.52
N ALA A 373 15.72 -3.66 -18.54
CA ALA A 373 16.44 -4.25 -17.42
C ALA A 373 15.67 -4.03 -16.11
N LEU A 374 15.79 -4.98 -15.18
CA LEU A 374 15.30 -4.82 -13.81
C LEU A 374 16.32 -4.02 -13.00
N PRO A 375 15.88 -3.14 -12.07
CA PRO A 375 16.78 -2.55 -11.09
C PRO A 375 17.52 -3.65 -10.32
N ALA A 376 18.86 -3.56 -10.27
CA ALA A 376 19.68 -4.52 -9.54
C ALA A 376 19.27 -4.58 -8.06
N GLY A 377 19.32 -5.77 -7.47
CA GLY A 377 19.03 -5.97 -6.05
C GLY A 377 17.58 -5.74 -5.62
N LEU A 378 16.66 -5.42 -6.54
CA LEU A 378 15.25 -5.21 -6.23
C LEU A 378 14.53 -6.55 -6.01
N GLN A 379 13.93 -6.70 -4.84
CA GLN A 379 12.91 -7.70 -4.55
C GLN A 379 11.56 -7.02 -4.33
N LEU A 380 10.58 -7.36 -5.17
CA LEU A 380 9.20 -6.91 -5.03
C LEU A 380 8.33 -8.09 -4.57
N VAL A 381 7.85 -8.04 -3.33
CA VAL A 381 7.15 -9.15 -2.69
C VAL A 381 5.66 -8.83 -2.58
N PRO A 382 4.77 -9.65 -3.17
CA PRO A 382 3.35 -9.49 -2.96
C PRO A 382 2.95 -9.72 -1.49
N LEU A 383 2.03 -8.91 -0.96
CA LEU A 383 1.51 -9.04 0.41
C LEU A 383 1.04 -10.47 0.78
N PRO A 384 0.38 -11.25 -0.09
CA PRO A 384 0.04 -12.64 0.23
C PRO A 384 1.26 -13.55 0.43
N SER A 385 2.35 -13.30 -0.30
CA SER A 385 3.62 -14.00 -0.09
C SER A 385 4.24 -13.61 1.24
N LEU A 386 4.21 -12.31 1.56
CA LEU A 386 4.72 -11.78 2.82
C LEU A 386 3.96 -12.35 4.03
N ARG A 387 2.63 -12.51 3.93
CA ARG A 387 1.77 -13.11 4.98
C ARG A 387 2.11 -14.56 5.33
N ARG A 388 2.91 -15.26 4.51
CA ARG A 388 3.45 -16.60 4.84
C ARG A 388 4.67 -16.52 5.74
N GLN A 389 5.40 -15.40 5.68
CA GLN A 389 6.60 -15.13 6.47
C GLN A 389 6.29 -14.33 7.74
N LEU A 390 5.25 -13.49 7.69
CA LEU A 390 4.88 -12.56 8.75
C LEU A 390 3.38 -12.63 9.07
N ALA A 391 3.05 -12.58 10.35
CA ALA A 391 1.71 -12.23 10.80
C ALA A 391 1.62 -10.70 10.86
N LEU A 392 0.79 -10.13 9.99
CA LEU A 392 0.55 -8.69 9.87
C LEU A 392 -0.73 -8.30 10.62
N GLY A 393 -0.80 -7.08 11.14
CA GLY A 393 -2.01 -6.62 11.82
C GLY A 393 -2.26 -7.29 13.17
N VAL A 394 -1.22 -7.82 13.83
CA VAL A 394 -1.36 -8.46 15.14
C VAL A 394 -1.81 -7.41 16.15
N ALA A 395 -3.00 -7.58 16.71
CA ALA A 395 -3.48 -6.71 17.77
C ALA A 395 -2.56 -6.84 18.98
N LEU A 396 -1.71 -5.83 19.22
CA LEU A 396 -0.97 -5.71 20.46
C LEU A 396 -1.88 -5.01 21.47
N PRO A 397 -2.07 -5.57 22.67
CA PRO A 397 -2.90 -4.95 23.67
C PRO A 397 -2.32 -3.59 24.04
N ARG A 398 -3.24 -2.66 24.24
CA ARG A 398 -2.92 -1.33 24.70
C ARG A 398 -2.50 -1.38 26.17
N PRO A 399 -1.42 -0.69 26.59
CA PRO A 399 -1.11 -0.55 28.00
C PRO A 399 -2.32 0.00 28.79
N VAL A 400 -2.59 -0.60 29.95
CA VAL A 400 -3.69 -0.18 30.84
C VAL A 400 -3.50 1.28 31.25
N GLY A 401 -4.55 2.08 31.14
CA GLY A 401 -4.54 3.48 31.59
C GLY A 401 -4.19 4.52 30.52
N LEU A 402 -3.82 4.11 29.30
CA LEU A 402 -3.69 5.05 28.18
C LEU A 402 -5.08 5.34 27.54
N PRO A 403 -5.42 6.59 27.19
CA PRO A 403 -6.75 6.99 26.71
C PRO A 403 -7.02 6.57 25.26
N GLU A 404 -8.19 6.01 24.92
CA GLU A 404 -8.55 5.62 23.53
C GLU A 404 -7.98 6.58 22.48
N GLU A 405 -7.25 6.03 21.49
CA GLU A 405 -6.66 6.90 20.47
C GLU A 405 -7.80 7.51 19.68
N GLU A 406 -8.02 8.80 19.89
CA GLU A 406 -8.97 9.53 19.07
C GLU A 406 -8.44 9.55 17.62
N PRO A 407 -9.30 9.30 16.63
CA PRO A 407 -8.90 9.41 15.24
C PRO A 407 -8.37 10.82 14.98
N VAL A 408 -7.20 10.90 14.37
CA VAL A 408 -6.56 12.18 14.03
C VAL A 408 -7.46 12.93 13.05
N THR A 409 -8.10 14.00 13.52
CA THR A 409 -9.02 14.81 12.71
C THR A 409 -8.29 15.72 11.73
N GLN A 410 -7.04 16.06 12.02
CA GLN A 410 -6.17 16.88 11.17
C GLN A 410 -4.77 16.26 11.12
N LEU A 411 -4.36 15.84 9.93
CA LEU A 411 -3.04 15.23 9.69
C LEU A 411 -1.88 16.15 10.12
N PHE A 412 -2.08 17.47 10.01
CA PHE A 412 -1.05 18.48 10.24
C PHE A 412 -1.44 19.52 11.26
N HIS A 413 -0.45 20.01 12.02
CA HIS A 413 -0.60 21.18 12.87
C HIS A 413 0.01 22.42 12.21
N HIS A 414 -0.84 23.30 11.68
CA HIS A 414 -0.39 24.48 10.90
C HIS A 414 0.67 25.34 11.61
N ARG A 415 0.52 25.62 12.92
CA ARG A 415 1.52 26.39 13.68
C ARG A 415 2.87 25.65 13.80
N ARG A 416 2.87 24.35 14.12
CA ARG A 416 4.09 23.53 14.24
C ARG A 416 4.81 23.41 12.91
N ARG A 417 4.08 23.26 11.79
CA ARG A 417 4.69 23.25 10.44
C ARG A 417 5.40 24.56 10.11
N ARG A 418 4.77 25.71 10.38
CA ARG A 418 5.43 27.02 10.18
C ARG A 418 6.67 27.17 11.06
N GLN A 419 6.62 26.68 12.29
CA GLN A 419 7.76 26.68 13.20
C GLN A 419 8.89 25.77 12.68
N ALA A 420 8.57 24.54 12.28
CA ALA A 420 9.51 23.59 11.70
C ALA A 420 10.23 24.15 10.46
N ARG A 421 9.51 24.86 9.58
CA ARG A 421 10.11 25.54 8.42
C ARG A 421 11.12 26.61 8.83
N ARG A 422 10.79 27.42 9.83
CA ARG A 422 11.70 28.45 10.33
C ARG A 422 12.99 27.84 10.88
N TRP A 423 12.90 26.72 11.61
CA TRP A 423 14.08 26.00 12.09
C TRP A 423 15.01 25.60 10.94
N LEU A 424 14.45 25.01 9.88
CA LEU A 424 15.22 24.63 8.69
C LEU A 424 15.84 25.83 7.97
N GLU A 425 15.09 26.93 7.79
CA GLU A 425 15.55 28.14 7.11
C GLU A 425 16.67 28.85 7.88
N GLN A 426 16.61 28.83 9.21
CA GLN A 426 17.57 29.54 10.06
C GLN A 426 18.83 28.71 10.33
N GLY A 427 18.86 27.43 9.94
CA GLY A 427 19.87 26.48 10.40
C GLY A 427 19.91 26.36 11.93
N GLU A 428 18.85 26.83 12.60
CA GLU A 428 18.74 26.80 14.04
C GLU A 428 18.33 25.39 14.46
N ALA A 429 19.14 24.81 15.34
CA ALA A 429 18.69 23.84 16.31
C ALA A 429 17.34 24.27 16.91
N ALA A 430 16.41 23.33 17.13
CA ALA A 430 15.12 23.70 17.69
C ALA A 430 15.34 24.38 19.07
N PRO A 431 14.48 25.34 19.46
CA PRO A 431 14.71 26.24 20.59
C PRO A 431 14.89 25.56 21.95
N GLU A 432 14.58 24.26 22.07
CA GLU A 432 14.79 23.46 23.28
C GLU A 432 16.25 23.00 23.44
N GLU A 433 17.05 22.91 22.36
CA GLU A 433 18.50 22.69 22.45
C GLU A 433 19.21 23.84 23.21
N ARG A 434 18.63 25.05 23.22
CA ARG A 434 19.17 26.21 23.96
C ARG A 434 18.91 26.18 25.46
N GLN A 435 18.05 25.29 25.95
CA GLN A 435 17.76 25.16 27.40
C GLN A 435 18.53 24.03 28.08
N ALA A 436 19.14 23.12 27.30
CA ALA A 436 19.91 21.98 27.81
C ALA A 436 21.45 22.18 27.74
N CYS A 437 21.91 23.30 27.19
CA CYS A 437 23.30 23.80 27.25
C CYS A 437 23.34 25.09 28.07
#